data_AF-T1AHQ3-F1
#
_entry.id   AF-T1AHQ3-F1
#
_cell.length_a   1.000
_cell.length_b   1.000
_cell.length_c   1.000
_cell.angle_alpha   90.00
_cell.angle_beta   90.00
_cell.angle_gamma   90.00
#
_symmetry.space_group_name_H-M   'P 1'
#
loop_
_entity.id
_entity.type
_entity.pdbx_description
1 polymer ?
#
loop_
_entity_poly.entity_id
_entity_poly.type
_entity_poly.pdbx_seq_one_letter_code
_entity_poly.pdbx_strand_id
1 'polypeptide(L)'
;EVCFGPLEVQYDYAAMRGKVTRESIESKPRNLWRYRDLLPIDGEPKAGLSSGWTPLRRAHNLEKVLGVKELYIKDDSANYPTWSYKERVVSVAITKPLNWGMTP
;
A
#
# COMPACT_ATOMS: atom_id res chain seq x y z
N GLU A 1 33.91 2.71 -7.82
CA GLU A 1 33.25 1.42 -7.57
C GLU A 1 31.80 1.55 -8.02
N VAL A 2 31.35 0.77 -9.01
CA VAL A 2 29.98 0.88 -9.52
C VAL A 2 29.09 0.02 -8.63
N CYS A 3 28.34 0.67 -7.75
CA CYS A 3 27.51 0.02 -6.75
C CYS A 3 26.22 -0.51 -7.41
N PHE A 4 26.18 -1.82 -7.71
CA PHE A 4 24.98 -2.55 -8.19
C PHE A 4 24.14 -3.16 -7.05
N GLY A 5 24.33 -2.68 -5.82
CA GLY A 5 23.52 -3.10 -4.67
C GLY A 5 22.08 -2.58 -4.76
N PRO A 6 21.11 -3.26 -4.13
CA PRO A 6 19.74 -2.76 -4.05
C PRO A 6 19.71 -1.40 -3.33
N LEU A 7 18.88 -0.48 -3.82
CA LEU A 7 18.59 0.75 -3.10
C LEU A 7 17.55 0.48 -2.02
N GLU A 8 17.76 1.04 -0.84
CA GLU A 8 16.83 0.95 0.29
C GLU A 8 16.05 2.27 0.46
N VAL A 9 14.80 2.15 0.89
CA VAL A 9 13.95 3.32 1.19
C VAL A 9 14.32 3.86 2.57
N GLN A 10 14.58 5.17 2.66
CA GLN A 10 14.79 5.86 3.93
C GLN A 10 13.65 6.84 4.22
N TYR A 11 13.19 6.86 5.47
CA TYR A 11 12.14 7.76 5.96
C TYR A 11 12.70 8.78 6.94
N ASP A 12 12.30 10.03 6.79
CA ASP A 12 12.52 11.06 7.80
C ASP A 12 11.39 11.04 8.85
N TYR A 13 11.55 10.16 9.84
CA TYR A 13 10.58 10.02 10.93
C TYR A 13 10.40 11.30 11.76
N ALA A 14 11.42 12.17 11.81
CA ALA A 14 11.30 13.45 12.52
C ALA A 14 10.37 14.40 11.76
N ALA A 15 10.53 14.51 10.43
CA ALA A 15 9.68 15.32 9.57
C ALA A 15 8.23 14.81 9.46
N MET A 16 8.01 13.50 9.69
CA MET A 16 6.70 12.86 9.66
C MET A 16 5.93 12.94 10.98
N ARG A 17 6.61 13.20 12.10
CA ARG A 17 6.01 13.28 13.43
C ARG A 17 4.89 14.32 13.44
N GLY A 18 3.70 13.92 13.89
CA GLY A 18 2.52 14.79 13.95
C GLY A 18 1.78 14.99 12.61
N LYS A 19 2.36 14.59 11.47
CA LYS A 19 1.70 14.61 10.16
C LYS A 19 1.04 13.27 9.84
N VAL A 20 1.77 12.19 10.07
CA VAL A 20 1.26 10.82 9.91
C VAL A 20 0.74 10.34 11.26
N THR A 21 -0.57 10.46 11.47
CA THR A 21 -1.27 10.00 12.67
C THR A 21 -2.34 8.98 12.29
N ARG A 22 -2.89 8.29 13.29
CA ARG A 22 -4.00 7.38 13.06
C ARG A 22 -5.19 8.11 12.45
N GLU A 23 -5.50 9.29 12.97
CA GLU A 23 -6.61 10.14 12.54
C GLU A 23 -6.40 10.65 11.11
N SER A 24 -5.17 11.06 10.76
CA SER A 24 -4.86 11.53 9.40
C SER A 24 -4.90 10.40 8.36
N ILE A 25 -4.65 9.16 8.78
CA ILE A 25 -4.80 7.96 7.95
C ILE A 25 -6.29 7.53 7.86
N GLU A 26 -7.06 7.64 8.93
CA GLU A 26 -8.49 7.26 8.98
C GLU A 26 -9.43 8.25 8.27
N SER A 27 -9.05 9.53 8.18
CA SER A 27 -9.84 10.55 7.48
C SER A 27 -9.80 10.44 5.95
N LYS A 28 -8.87 9.65 5.40
CA LYS A 28 -8.66 9.48 3.96
C LYS A 28 -9.44 8.29 3.38
N PRO A 29 -9.62 8.21 2.05
CA PRO A 29 -10.34 7.11 1.41
C PRO A 29 -9.81 5.73 1.80
N ARG A 30 -10.71 4.75 1.81
CA ARG A 30 -10.40 3.35 2.08
C ARG A 30 -9.70 2.68 0.88
N ASN A 31 -8.46 3.08 0.61
CA ASN A 31 -7.55 2.55 -0.41
C ASN A 31 -6.09 2.74 0.05
N LEU A 32 -5.11 2.48 -0.82
CA LEU A 32 -3.68 2.68 -0.60
C LEU A 32 -3.35 4.13 -0.23
N TRP A 33 -4.06 5.08 -0.83
CA TRP A 33 -3.73 6.50 -0.79
C TRP A 33 -4.03 7.16 0.55
N ARG A 34 -4.69 6.47 1.48
CA ARG A 34 -4.72 6.90 2.89
C ARG A 34 -3.35 6.97 3.54
N TYR A 35 -2.38 6.25 2.99
CA TYR A 35 -0.98 6.28 3.43
C TYR A 35 -0.12 7.21 2.57
N ARG A 36 -0.68 8.11 1.75
CA ARG A 36 0.11 8.95 0.81
C ARG A 36 1.30 9.68 1.42
N ASP A 37 1.19 10.11 2.68
CA ASP A 37 2.26 10.85 3.38
C ASP A 37 3.47 9.95 3.74
N LEU A 38 3.32 8.63 3.58
CA LEU A 38 4.36 7.60 3.69
C LEU A 38 4.88 7.14 2.32
N LEU A 39 4.34 7.64 1.20
CA LEU A 39 4.65 7.14 -0.13
C LEU A 39 5.46 8.19 -0.91
N PRO A 40 6.41 7.77 -1.77
CA PRO A 40 7.33 8.69 -2.45
C PRO A 40 6.69 9.35 -3.69
N ILE A 41 5.48 9.90 -3.57
CA ILE A 41 4.76 10.60 -4.65
C ILE A 41 4.59 12.09 -4.35
N ASP A 42 4.48 12.89 -5.41
CA ASP A 42 4.26 14.32 -5.32
C ASP A 42 2.83 14.64 -5.79
N GLY A 43 2.07 15.44 -5.03
CA GLY A 43 0.69 15.77 -5.38
C GLY A 43 -0.28 14.59 -5.28
N GLU A 44 -1.26 14.55 -6.20
CA GLU A 44 -2.31 13.53 -6.21
C GLU A 44 -1.91 12.28 -7.00
N PRO A 45 -2.38 11.08 -6.58
CA PRO A 45 -2.10 9.84 -7.29
C PRO A 45 -2.68 9.86 -8.71
N LYS A 46 -1.92 9.28 -9.65
CA LYS A 46 -2.29 9.27 -11.08
C LYS A 46 -2.69 7.87 -11.58
N ALA A 47 -2.35 6.82 -10.85
CA ALA A 47 -2.71 5.44 -11.16
C ALA A 47 -3.21 4.70 -9.93
N GLY A 48 -3.94 3.59 -10.12
CA GLY A 48 -4.33 2.71 -9.01
C GLY A 48 -5.18 3.37 -7.94
N LEU A 49 -6.12 4.24 -8.34
CA LEU A 49 -6.93 5.06 -7.43
C LEU A 49 -7.75 4.24 -6.42
N SER A 50 -8.05 2.98 -6.72
CA SER A 50 -8.76 2.03 -5.86
C SER A 50 -7.87 0.92 -5.30
N SER A 51 -6.56 0.96 -5.57
CA SER A 51 -5.61 -0.07 -5.13
C SER A 51 -5.59 -0.19 -3.61
N GLY A 52 -5.50 -1.42 -3.09
CA GLY A 52 -5.38 -1.72 -1.67
C GLY A 52 -6.73 -1.90 -0.98
N TRP A 53 -6.76 -1.65 0.33
CA TRP A 53 -7.93 -1.86 1.20
C TRP A 53 -8.68 -3.19 1.01
N THR A 54 -7.92 -4.24 0.76
CA THR A 54 -8.43 -5.58 0.50
C THR A 54 -9.04 -6.23 1.74
N PRO A 55 -9.95 -7.20 1.60
CA PRO A 55 -10.61 -7.83 2.73
C PRO A 55 -9.64 -8.51 3.72
N LEU A 56 -9.96 -8.42 5.00
CA LEU A 56 -9.40 -9.27 6.04
C LEU A 56 -10.51 -10.21 6.48
N ARG A 57 -10.44 -11.48 6.07
CA ARG A 57 -11.52 -12.46 6.24
C ARG A 57 -11.18 -13.41 7.39
N ARG A 58 -12.08 -13.58 8.35
CA ARG A 58 -11.93 -14.62 9.37
C ARG A 58 -12.22 -15.98 8.74
N ALA A 59 -11.37 -16.97 8.99
CA ALA A 59 -11.42 -18.28 8.33
C ALA A 59 -11.73 -19.41 9.32
N HIS A 60 -12.97 -19.43 9.81
CA HIS A 60 -13.44 -20.37 10.84
C HIS A 60 -13.25 -21.86 10.52
N ASN A 61 -13.39 -22.26 9.26
CA ASN A 61 -13.17 -23.66 8.89
C ASN A 61 -11.69 -24.05 9.06
N LEU A 62 -10.78 -23.12 8.73
CA LEU A 62 -9.35 -23.36 8.87
C LEU A 62 -8.91 -23.29 10.35
N GLU A 63 -9.55 -22.44 11.16
CA GLU A 63 -9.38 -22.44 12.63
C GLU A 63 -9.58 -23.85 13.21
N LYS A 64 -10.68 -24.52 12.84
CA LYS A 64 -11.01 -25.87 13.29
C LYS A 64 -10.00 -26.92 12.82
N VAL A 65 -9.60 -26.85 11.55
CA VAL A 65 -8.66 -27.81 10.95
C VAL A 65 -7.26 -27.68 11.57
N LEU A 66 -6.80 -26.46 11.85
CA LEU A 66 -5.47 -26.20 12.40
C LEU A 66 -5.43 -26.20 13.93
N GLY A 67 -6.58 -26.28 14.62
CA GLY A 67 -6.65 -26.25 16.08
C GLY A 67 -6.29 -24.89 16.70
N VAL A 68 -6.45 -23.80 15.96
CA VAL A 68 -6.14 -22.44 16.42
C VAL A 68 -7.41 -21.67 16.80
N LYS A 69 -7.29 -20.75 17.77
CA LYS A 69 -8.45 -19.97 18.25
C LYS A 69 -8.95 -18.92 17.25
N GLU A 70 -8.03 -18.33 16.50
CA GLU A 70 -8.32 -17.18 15.66
C GLU A 70 -7.39 -17.17 14.43
N LEU A 71 -7.98 -17.17 13.24
CA LEU A 71 -7.24 -17.14 11.98
C LEU A 71 -7.93 -16.21 10.98
N TYR A 72 -7.13 -15.31 10.40
CA TYR A 72 -7.55 -14.42 9.33
C TYR A 72 -6.73 -14.61 8.07
N ILE A 73 -7.38 -14.40 6.94
CA ILE A 73 -6.78 -14.32 5.61
C ILE A 73 -6.84 -12.87 5.17
N LYS A 74 -5.67 -12.28 4.93
CA LYS A 74 -5.56 -11.00 4.22
C LYS A 74 -5.62 -11.28 2.72
N ASP A 75 -6.80 -11.04 2.14
CA ASP A 75 -7.14 -11.47 0.78
C ASP A 75 -6.71 -10.43 -0.26
N ASP A 76 -5.41 -10.41 -0.56
CA ASP A 76 -4.84 -9.49 -1.56
C ASP A 76 -5.11 -9.90 -3.01
N SER A 77 -5.74 -11.05 -3.23
CA SER A 77 -6.25 -11.43 -4.55
C SER A 77 -7.44 -10.56 -4.97
N ALA A 78 -8.13 -9.94 -4.01
CA ALA A 78 -9.25 -9.03 -4.29
C ALA A 78 -8.81 -7.60 -4.67
N ASN A 79 -7.53 -7.38 -4.98
CA ASN A 79 -7.00 -6.05 -5.27
C ASN A 79 -7.23 -5.68 -6.75
N TYR A 80 -8.14 -4.74 -7.01
CA TYR A 80 -8.53 -4.32 -8.35
C TYR A 80 -7.50 -3.36 -8.99
N PRO A 81 -7.26 -3.41 -10.31
CA PRO A 81 -7.93 -4.26 -11.33
C PRO A 81 -7.29 -5.61 -11.62
N THR A 82 -6.01 -5.85 -11.29
CA THR A 82 -5.33 -7.09 -11.71
C THR A 82 -5.59 -8.30 -10.82
N TRP A 83 -6.30 -8.12 -9.71
CA TRP A 83 -6.60 -9.19 -8.75
C TRP A 83 -5.32 -9.78 -8.12
N SER A 84 -4.33 -8.91 -7.89
CA SER A 84 -3.02 -9.29 -7.38
C SER A 84 -2.50 -8.32 -6.33
N TYR A 85 -1.72 -8.83 -5.38
CA TYR A 85 -1.08 -8.01 -4.35
C TYR A 85 -0.19 -6.90 -4.94
N LYS A 86 0.34 -7.11 -6.16
CA LYS A 86 1.24 -6.17 -6.84
C LYS A 86 0.59 -4.83 -7.18
N GLU A 87 -0.74 -4.77 -7.18
CA GLU A 87 -1.46 -3.51 -7.38
C GLU A 87 -0.95 -2.38 -6.48
N ARG A 88 -0.57 -2.64 -5.23
CA ARG A 88 -0.10 -1.56 -4.34
C ARG A 88 1.23 -0.97 -4.80
N VAL A 89 2.21 -1.82 -5.08
CA VAL A 89 3.56 -1.38 -5.45
C VAL A 89 3.56 -0.75 -6.84
N VAL A 90 2.84 -1.34 -7.80
CA VAL A 90 2.75 -0.84 -9.17
C VAL A 90 2.05 0.53 -9.21
N SER A 91 1.03 0.75 -8.38
CA SER A 91 0.34 2.04 -8.28
C SER A 91 1.29 3.19 -7.91
N VAL A 92 2.18 2.95 -6.95
CA VAL A 92 3.21 3.92 -6.53
C VAL A 92 4.27 4.09 -7.62
N ALA A 93 4.76 2.97 -8.16
CA ALA A 93 5.83 2.95 -9.16
C ALA A 93 5.45 3.66 -10.46
N ILE A 94 4.18 3.61 -10.87
CA ILE A 94 3.66 4.32 -12.04
C ILE A 94 3.36 5.79 -11.72
N THR A 95 2.80 6.08 -10.54
CA THR A 95 2.43 7.45 -10.17
C THR A 95 3.63 8.39 -10.13
N LYS A 96 4.78 7.95 -9.61
CA LYS A 96 5.96 8.81 -9.45
C LYS A 96 6.51 9.37 -10.78
N PRO A 97 6.79 8.56 -11.82
CA PRO A 97 7.15 9.09 -13.14
C PRO A 97 6.08 9.98 -13.78
N LEU A 98 4.79 9.65 -13.61
CA LEU A 98 3.69 10.48 -14.12
C LEU A 98 3.66 11.87 -13.46
N ASN A 99 4.05 11.99 -12.19
CA ASN A 99 4.18 13.29 -11.52
C ASN A 99 5.28 14.17 -12.16
N TRP A 100 6.25 13.58 -12.85
CA TRP A 100 7.29 14.28 -13.60
C TRP A 100 6.92 14.52 -15.08
N GLY A 101 5.69 14.21 -15.49
CA GLY A 101 5.22 14.41 -16.87
C GLY A 101 5.73 13.34 -17.86
N MET A 102 6.29 12.24 -17.36
CA MET A 102 6.69 11.11 -18.21
C MET A 102 5.43 10.39 -18.70
N THR A 103 5.32 10.11 -20.00
CA THR A 103 4.22 9.31 -20.56
C THR A 103 4.62 7.84 -20.67
N PRO A 104 3.68 6.89 -20.55
CA PRO A 104 3.92 5.48 -20.82
C PRO A 104 4.42 5.21 -22.24
#